data_AF-A0A538FB90-F1
#
_entry.id   AF-A0A538FB90-F1
#
_cell.length_a   1.000
_cell.length_b   1.000
_cell.length_c   1.000
_cell.angle_alpha   90.00
_cell.angle_beta   90.00
_cell.angle_gamma   90.00
#
_symmetry.space_group_name_H-M   'P 1'
#
loop_
_entity.id
_entity.type
_entity.pdbx_description
1 polymer ?
#
loop_
_entity_poly.entity_id
_entity_poly.type
_entity_poly.pdbx_seq_one_letter_code
_entity_poly.pdbx_strand_id
1 'polypeptide(L)'
;MTSPGPPALDLLVLGSGVAGLSAAIRAAGDPGMRVGVLTKAELSQSATRWAQGGVAAALGGDEDSTDLHLADTLAVGAGLCDVDAVRVLVAEGPGRVNELIAMGAVFDRDAQGGLLLAREGGHSRARVVHAGGAATGAEIERALVEAVRQTAAAVMEGWFALDLLVEAGTTSAAPMC
;
A
#
# COMPACT_ATOMS: atom_id res chain seq x y z
N MET A 1 8.02 35.25 9.52
CA MET A 1 8.70 34.68 8.34
C MET A 1 7.76 33.64 7.77
N THR A 2 7.13 33.90 6.63
CA THR A 2 6.33 32.89 5.95
C THR A 2 7.29 31.84 5.40
N SER A 3 7.21 30.60 5.90
CA SER A 3 7.93 29.48 5.32
C SER A 3 7.63 29.45 3.80
N PRO A 4 8.62 29.21 2.93
CA PRO A 4 8.34 29.03 1.51
C PRO A 4 7.24 27.96 1.38
N GLY A 5 6.18 28.29 0.63
CA GLY A 5 5.10 27.35 0.36
C GLY A 5 5.64 26.07 -0.29
N PRO A 6 4.91 24.94 -0.20
CA PRO A 6 5.35 23.70 -0.81
C PRO A 6 5.62 23.89 -2.31
N PRO A 7 6.55 23.13 -2.89
CA PRO A 7 6.83 23.19 -4.33
C PRO A 7 5.54 22.93 -5.13
N ALA A 8 5.47 23.44 -6.35
CA ALA A 8 4.36 23.13 -7.24
C ALA A 8 4.37 21.62 -7.54
N LEU A 9 3.25 20.95 -7.26
CA LEU A 9 3.04 19.52 -7.45
C LEU A 9 1.95 19.29 -8.49
N ASP A 10 2.06 18.19 -9.22
CA ASP A 10 1.05 17.72 -10.17
C ASP A 10 0.07 16.75 -9.48
N LEU A 11 0.55 16.02 -8.46
CA LEU A 11 -0.24 15.15 -7.61
C LEU A 11 0.18 15.31 -6.15
N LEU A 12 -0.80 15.44 -5.24
CA LEU A 12 -0.57 15.43 -3.80
C LEU A 12 -1.31 14.25 -3.17
N VAL A 13 -0.56 13.37 -2.50
CA VAL A 13 -1.11 12.26 -1.72
C VAL A 13 -1.23 12.68 -0.25
N LEU A 14 -2.43 12.54 0.32
CA LEU A 14 -2.69 12.82 1.72
C LEU A 14 -2.67 11.52 2.53
N GLY A 15 -1.63 11.35 3.34
CA GLY A 15 -1.43 10.20 4.22
C GLY A 15 -0.30 9.28 3.76
N SER A 16 0.45 8.77 4.74
CA SER A 16 1.63 7.91 4.53
C SER A 16 1.39 6.44 4.88
N GLY A 17 0.15 5.97 4.87
CA GLY A 17 -0.14 4.53 4.97
C GLY A 17 0.18 3.79 3.68
N VAL A 18 0.09 2.45 3.71
CA VAL A 18 0.40 1.57 2.55
C VAL A 18 -0.24 2.04 1.25
N ALA A 19 -1.51 2.45 1.28
CA ALA A 19 -2.23 2.91 0.09
C ALA A 19 -1.65 4.22 -0.47
N GLY A 20 -1.39 5.20 0.40
CA GLY A 20 -0.83 6.49 -0.01
C GLY A 20 0.58 6.35 -0.55
N LEU A 21 1.46 5.62 0.15
CA LEU A 21 2.83 5.41 -0.33
C LEU A 21 2.86 4.63 -1.65
N SER A 22 2.04 3.59 -1.79
CA SER A 22 1.94 2.82 -3.04
C SER A 22 1.45 3.68 -4.21
N ALA A 23 0.43 4.51 -3.98
CA ALA A 23 -0.08 5.42 -4.99
C ALA A 23 0.98 6.46 -5.41
N ALA A 24 1.70 7.02 -4.43
CA ALA A 24 2.75 8.01 -4.68
C ALA A 24 3.89 7.43 -5.54
N ILE A 25 4.39 6.25 -5.20
CA ILE A 25 5.45 5.56 -5.96
C ILE A 25 4.99 5.29 -7.39
N ARG A 26 3.78 4.76 -7.56
CA ARG A 26 3.26 4.41 -8.89
C ARG A 26 3.09 5.64 -9.76
N ALA A 27 2.54 6.73 -9.22
CA ALA A 27 2.39 7.99 -9.93
C ALA A 27 3.74 8.65 -10.26
N ALA A 28 4.74 8.53 -9.39
CA ALA A 28 6.08 9.08 -9.63
C ALA A 28 6.84 8.33 -10.76
N GLY A 29 6.35 7.15 -11.18
CA GLY A 29 6.86 6.43 -12.34
C GLY A 29 6.53 7.09 -13.68
N ASP A 30 5.53 7.98 -13.73
CA ASP A 30 5.17 8.70 -14.95
C ASP A 30 6.18 9.83 -15.21
N PRO A 31 6.87 9.85 -16.38
CA PRO A 31 7.89 10.85 -16.66
C PRO A 31 7.39 12.29 -16.53
N GLY A 32 8.04 13.07 -15.66
CA GLY A 32 7.72 14.48 -15.44
C GLY A 32 6.63 14.74 -14.39
N MET A 33 6.02 13.70 -13.81
CA MET A 33 5.04 13.84 -12.74
C MET A 33 5.71 14.25 -11.42
N ARG A 34 5.35 15.41 -10.87
CA ARG A 34 5.82 15.86 -9.54
C ARG A 34 4.84 15.46 -8.47
N VAL A 35 5.12 14.33 -7.83
CA VAL A 35 4.29 13.78 -6.76
C VAL A 35 4.79 14.25 -5.40
N GLY A 36 3.88 14.75 -4.55
CA GLY A 36 4.16 15.02 -3.15
C GLY A 36 3.36 14.11 -2.22
N VAL A 37 3.92 13.84 -1.04
CA VAL A 37 3.25 13.11 0.04
C VAL A 37 3.18 14.01 1.27
N LEU A 38 1.97 14.22 1.78
CA LEU A 38 1.71 14.97 3.00
C LEU A 38 1.25 14.01 4.10
N THR A 39 1.84 14.10 5.29
CA THR A 39 1.42 13.30 6.44
C THR A 39 1.52 14.09 7.73
N LYS A 40 0.57 13.84 8.65
CA LYS A 40 0.46 14.56 9.93
C LYS A 40 1.53 14.22 10.95
N ALA A 41 2.29 13.15 10.71
CA ALA A 41 3.33 12.65 11.60
C ALA A 41 4.60 12.39 10.76
N GLU A 42 5.49 11.56 11.27
CA GLU A 42 6.60 11.02 10.46
C GLU A 42 6.06 10.10 9.35
N LEU A 43 6.78 10.02 8.24
CA LEU A 43 6.44 9.24 7.04
C LEU A 43 6.28 7.76 7.40
N SER A 44 7.14 7.25 8.30
CA SER A 44 7.11 5.89 8.86
C SER A 44 6.18 5.73 10.08
N GLN A 45 5.30 6.69 10.35
CA GLN A 45 4.35 6.62 11.45
C GLN A 45 2.92 6.49 10.91
N SER A 46 2.55 5.26 10.52
CA SER A 46 1.19 4.93 10.08
C SER A 46 0.63 3.69 10.80
N ALA A 47 -0.68 3.45 10.64
CA ALA A 47 -1.29 2.22 11.13
C ALA A 47 -0.76 0.97 10.42
N THR A 48 -0.26 1.11 9.19
CA THR A 48 0.34 0.01 8.40
C THR A 48 1.48 -0.65 9.18
N ARG A 49 2.34 0.13 9.86
CA ARG A 49 3.46 -0.39 10.64
C ARG A 49 3.08 -1.47 11.65
N TRP A 50 1.88 -1.35 12.22
CA TRP A 50 1.40 -2.19 13.31
C TRP A 50 0.61 -3.40 12.83
N ALA A 51 0.44 -3.58 11.51
CA ALA A 51 -0.19 -4.78 10.96
C ALA A 51 0.71 -6.00 11.19
N GLN A 52 0.26 -6.91 12.04
CA GLN A 52 1.00 -8.12 12.42
C GLN A 52 0.77 -9.28 11.46
N GLY A 53 -0.46 -9.41 10.95
CA GLY A 53 -0.83 -10.48 10.02
C GLY A 53 -0.11 -10.35 8.68
N GLY A 54 -0.38 -11.26 7.75
CA GLY A 54 0.23 -11.22 6.43
C GLY A 54 -0.56 -10.49 5.36
N VAL A 55 -0.05 -10.57 4.13
CA VAL A 55 -0.75 -10.12 2.92
C VAL A 55 -1.28 -11.34 2.17
N ALA A 56 -2.58 -11.38 1.92
CA ALA A 56 -3.21 -12.45 1.14
C ALA A 56 -3.06 -12.20 -0.37
N ALA A 57 -2.45 -13.14 -1.08
CA ALA A 57 -2.35 -13.12 -2.54
C ALA A 57 -2.28 -14.55 -3.07
N ALA A 58 -2.90 -14.82 -4.23
CA ALA A 58 -2.93 -16.17 -4.83
C ALA A 58 -1.53 -16.56 -5.36
N LEU A 59 -0.68 -17.08 -4.47
CA LEU A 59 0.73 -17.40 -4.70
C LEU A 59 1.04 -18.89 -4.52
N GLY A 60 0.04 -19.71 -4.18
CA GLY A 60 0.19 -21.14 -3.87
C GLY A 60 0.43 -22.08 -5.06
N GLY A 61 0.84 -21.56 -6.22
CA GLY A 61 1.03 -22.35 -7.44
C GLY A 61 -0.26 -23.02 -7.91
N ASP A 62 -0.16 -24.27 -8.39
CA ASP A 62 -1.29 -25.01 -8.99
C ASP A 62 -2.44 -25.30 -8.01
N GLU A 63 -2.17 -25.32 -6.71
CA GLU A 63 -3.18 -25.59 -5.68
C GLU A 63 -4.02 -24.35 -5.33
N ASP A 64 -3.62 -23.17 -5.81
CA ASP A 64 -4.28 -21.89 -5.55
C ASP A 64 -4.66 -21.13 -6.84
N SER A 65 -5.62 -20.22 -6.74
CA SER A 65 -6.02 -19.36 -7.85
C SER A 65 -6.73 -18.10 -7.37
N THR A 66 -6.80 -17.11 -8.27
CA THR A 66 -7.57 -15.88 -8.06
C THR A 66 -9.06 -16.16 -7.87
N ASP A 67 -9.60 -17.19 -8.54
CA ASP A 67 -11.01 -17.59 -8.40
C ASP A 67 -11.30 -18.19 -7.03
N LEU A 68 -10.39 -19.01 -6.49
CA LEU A 68 -10.50 -19.51 -5.12
C LEU A 68 -10.40 -18.37 -4.11
N HIS A 69 -9.50 -17.40 -4.33
CA HIS A 69 -9.40 -16.22 -3.47
C HIS A 69 -10.67 -15.37 -3.51
N LEU A 70 -11.23 -15.13 -4.70
CA LEU A 70 -12.49 -14.42 -4.91
C LEU A 70 -13.62 -15.07 -4.12
N ALA A 71 -13.76 -16.40 -4.25
CA ALA A 71 -14.79 -17.15 -3.56
C ALA A 71 -14.66 -17.05 -2.03
N ASP A 72 -13.44 -17.19 -1.50
CA ASP A 72 -13.13 -17.03 -0.07
C ASP A 72 -13.52 -15.62 0.42
N THR A 73 -13.09 -14.56 -0.29
CA THR A 73 -13.37 -13.18 0.10
C THR A 73 -14.86 -12.86 0.09
N LEU A 74 -15.59 -13.28 -0.96
CA LEU A 74 -17.04 -13.06 -1.05
C LEU A 74 -17.83 -13.84 0.01
N ALA A 75 -17.38 -15.06 0.35
CA ALA A 75 -18.00 -15.87 1.39
C ALA A 75 -17.91 -15.18 2.76
N VAL A 76 -16.73 -14.66 3.12
CA VAL A 76 -16.53 -13.92 4.38
C VAL A 76 -17.25 -12.56 4.35
N GLY A 77 -17.33 -11.93 3.17
CA GLY A 77 -18.01 -10.66 2.98
C GLY A 77 -19.53 -10.68 3.19
N ALA A 78 -20.14 -11.85 3.34
CA ALA A 78 -21.56 -12.02 3.68
C ALA A 78 -22.54 -11.20 2.80
N GLY A 79 -22.22 -11.05 1.52
CA GLY A 79 -23.03 -10.30 0.55
C GLY A 79 -22.87 -8.78 0.60
N LEU A 80 -21.92 -8.26 1.38
CA LEU A 80 -21.65 -6.81 1.51
C LEU A 80 -20.49 -6.32 0.62
N CYS A 81 -19.80 -7.24 -0.07
CA CYS A 81 -18.71 -6.89 -0.98
C CYS A 81 -19.24 -6.27 -2.28
N ASP A 82 -18.54 -5.22 -2.74
CA ASP A 82 -18.53 -4.89 -4.16
C ASP A 82 -17.71 -5.95 -4.90
N VAL A 83 -18.37 -6.72 -5.75
CA VAL A 83 -17.76 -7.86 -6.44
C VAL A 83 -16.66 -7.41 -7.41
N ASP A 84 -16.83 -6.27 -8.07
CA ASP A 84 -15.85 -5.79 -9.06
C ASP A 84 -14.58 -5.31 -8.35
N ALA A 85 -14.73 -4.64 -7.21
CA ALA A 85 -13.59 -4.28 -6.36
C ALA A 85 -12.83 -5.52 -5.84
N VAL A 86 -13.55 -6.57 -5.43
CA VAL A 86 -12.89 -7.81 -4.97
C VAL A 86 -12.18 -8.52 -6.12
N ARG A 87 -12.74 -8.52 -7.34
CA ARG A 87 -12.05 -9.07 -8.52
C ARG A 87 -10.72 -8.38 -8.78
N VAL A 88 -10.69 -7.05 -8.72
CA VAL A 88 -9.44 -6.27 -8.85
C VAL A 88 -8.45 -6.65 -7.75
N LEU A 89 -8.91 -6.64 -6.49
CA LEU A 89 -8.09 -6.98 -5.32
C LEU A 89 -7.39 -8.34 -5.49
N VAL A 90 -8.14 -9.40 -5.81
CA VAL A 90 -7.57 -10.76 -5.86
C VAL A 90 -6.74 -11.01 -7.11
N ALA A 91 -7.09 -10.37 -8.24
CA ALA A 91 -6.37 -10.52 -9.49
C ALA A 91 -5.02 -9.79 -9.46
N GLU A 92 -4.97 -8.57 -8.90
CA GLU A 92 -3.74 -7.79 -8.83
C GLU A 92 -2.83 -8.21 -7.68
N GLY A 93 -3.38 -8.83 -6.63
CA GLY A 93 -2.67 -9.21 -5.41
C GLY A 93 -1.29 -9.87 -5.62
N PRO A 94 -1.17 -10.95 -6.43
CA PRO A 94 0.13 -11.58 -6.70
C PRO A 94 1.15 -10.63 -7.30
N GLY A 95 0.71 -9.78 -8.24
CA GLY A 95 1.54 -8.75 -8.85
C GLY A 95 2.01 -7.71 -7.82
N ARG A 96 1.11 -7.24 -6.94
CA ARG A 96 1.45 -6.27 -5.88
C ARG A 96 2.47 -6.82 -4.88
N VAL A 97 2.36 -8.10 -4.49
CA VAL A 97 3.37 -8.74 -3.61
C VAL A 97 4.74 -8.79 -4.28
N ASN A 98 4.80 -9.15 -5.56
CA ASN A 98 6.06 -9.16 -6.30
C ASN A 98 6.66 -7.76 -6.47
N GLU A 99 5.83 -6.73 -6.67
CA GLU A 99 6.29 -5.33 -6.69
C GLU A 99 6.89 -4.92 -5.34
N LEU A 100 6.29 -5.30 -4.21
CA LEU A 100 6.85 -5.07 -2.88
C LEU A 100 8.22 -5.73 -2.72
N ILE A 101 8.36 -6.99 -3.16
CA ILE A 101 9.64 -7.70 -3.15
C ILE A 101 10.69 -6.97 -4.01
N ALA A 102 10.30 -6.50 -5.19
CA ALA A 102 11.19 -5.75 -6.08
C ALA A 102 11.62 -4.40 -5.47
N MET A 103 10.78 -3.77 -4.65
CA MET A 103 11.12 -2.58 -3.87
C MET A 103 11.94 -2.88 -2.61
N GLY A 104 12.27 -4.15 -2.37
CA GLY A 104 13.14 -4.58 -1.28
C GLY A 104 12.42 -5.04 -0.02
N ALA A 105 11.11 -5.30 -0.07
CA ALA A 105 10.41 -5.97 1.03
C ALA A 105 10.88 -7.43 1.15
N VAL A 106 11.18 -7.85 2.38
CA VAL A 106 11.73 -9.18 2.70
C VAL A 106 10.66 -10.02 3.37
N PHE A 107 9.92 -10.80 2.58
CA PHE A 107 8.98 -11.80 3.11
C PHE A 107 9.70 -13.09 3.53
N ASP A 108 9.11 -13.78 4.50
CA ASP A 108 9.59 -15.04 5.06
C ASP A 108 9.62 -16.13 3.97
N ARG A 109 10.67 -16.95 4.00
CA ARG A 109 10.93 -17.99 3.01
C ARG A 109 11.11 -19.36 3.65
N ASP A 110 10.75 -20.40 2.92
CA ASP A 110 11.05 -21.79 3.29
C ASP A 110 12.53 -22.16 3.07
N ALA A 111 12.90 -23.39 3.42
CA ALA A 111 14.26 -23.89 3.27
C ALA A 111 14.72 -24.02 1.81
N GLN A 112 13.78 -24.01 0.86
CA GLN A 112 14.00 -24.08 -0.58
C GLN A 112 14.05 -22.68 -1.23
N GLY A 113 13.82 -21.62 -0.44
CA GLY A 113 13.81 -20.23 -0.89
C GLY A 113 12.46 -19.75 -1.46
N GLY A 114 11.43 -20.59 -1.44
CA GLY A 114 10.05 -20.22 -1.77
C GLY A 114 9.43 -19.31 -0.72
N LEU A 115 8.39 -18.56 -1.08
CA LEU A 115 7.64 -17.77 -0.09
C LEU A 115 6.96 -18.71 0.90
N LEU A 116 7.13 -18.46 2.20
CA LEU A 116 6.46 -19.25 3.24
C LEU A 116 5.00 -18.79 3.35
N LEU A 117 4.08 -19.60 2.83
CA LEU A 117 2.65 -19.29 2.81
C LEU A 117 1.94 -19.87 4.03
N ALA A 118 1.13 -19.05 4.69
CA ALA A 118 0.23 -19.48 5.75
C ALA A 118 -1.22 -19.54 5.25
N ARG A 119 -2.02 -20.41 5.86
CA ARG A 119 -3.47 -20.43 5.73
C ARG A 119 -4.07 -19.76 6.96
N GLU A 120 -4.73 -18.63 6.74
CA GLU A 120 -5.39 -17.85 7.80
C GLU A 120 -6.92 -17.89 7.68
N GLY A 121 -7.59 -17.27 8.66
CA GLY A 121 -9.04 -17.22 8.75
C GLY A 121 -9.67 -16.72 7.46
N GLY A 122 -10.74 -17.40 7.02
CA GLY A 122 -11.46 -17.05 5.79
C GLY A 122 -10.88 -17.64 4.51
N HIS A 123 -9.66 -18.20 4.53
CA HIS A 123 -9.04 -18.77 3.33
C HIS A 123 -9.12 -20.30 3.25
N SER A 124 -9.45 -20.80 2.06
CA SER A 124 -9.47 -22.23 1.72
C SER A 124 -8.10 -22.77 1.30
N ARG A 125 -7.12 -21.89 1.02
CA ARG A 125 -5.73 -22.21 0.65
C ARG A 125 -4.73 -21.40 1.45
N ALA A 126 -3.50 -21.91 1.56
CA ALA A 126 -2.38 -21.15 2.11
C ALA A 126 -1.95 -20.11 1.07
N ARG A 127 -2.14 -18.83 1.39
CA ARG A 127 -1.95 -17.71 0.44
C ARG A 127 -1.47 -16.43 1.11
N VAL A 128 -1.17 -16.50 2.41
CA VAL A 128 -0.83 -15.32 3.21
C VAL A 128 0.68 -15.30 3.45
N VAL A 129 1.34 -14.25 2.96
CA VAL A 129 2.79 -14.03 3.15
C VAL A 129 3.05 -13.16 4.37
N HIS A 130 4.08 -13.50 5.13
CA HIS A 130 4.52 -12.78 6.32
C HIS A 130 5.93 -12.23 6.15
N ALA A 131 6.30 -11.28 6.99
CA ALA A 131 7.70 -10.89 7.17
C ALA A 131 8.06 -10.82 8.66
N GLY A 132 9.18 -11.43 9.03
CA GLY A 132 9.68 -11.42 10.40
C GLY A 132 8.70 -12.04 11.39
N GLY A 133 7.89 -13.02 10.95
CA GLY A 133 6.79 -13.59 11.72
C GLY A 133 5.59 -12.65 11.82
N ALA A 134 5.62 -11.69 12.75
CA ALA A 134 4.50 -10.80 13.06
C ALA A 134 4.79 -9.32 12.73
N ALA A 135 5.70 -9.06 11.79
CA ALA A 135 6.19 -7.72 11.46
C ALA A 135 5.92 -7.33 10.00
N THR A 136 4.97 -8.00 9.32
CA THR A 136 4.68 -7.78 7.90
C THR A 136 4.39 -6.33 7.56
N GLY A 137 3.57 -5.66 8.37
CA GLY A 137 3.24 -4.26 8.19
C GLY A 137 4.45 -3.33 8.30
N ALA A 138 5.34 -3.57 9.27
CA ALA A 138 6.56 -2.81 9.46
C ALA A 138 7.54 -2.99 8.30
N GLU A 139 7.67 -4.21 7.76
CA GLU A 139 8.55 -4.49 6.64
C GLU A 139 8.04 -3.87 5.33
N ILE A 140 6.74 -3.96 5.06
CA ILE A 140 6.11 -3.32 3.90
C ILE A 140 6.25 -1.80 3.99
N GLU A 141 5.95 -1.22 5.15
CA GLU A 141 6.10 0.23 5.36
C GLU A 141 7.55 0.66 5.15
N ARG A 142 8.53 -0.07 5.69
CA ARG A 142 9.96 0.22 5.50
C ARG A 142 10.33 0.30 4.02
N ALA A 143 9.94 -0.71 3.23
CA ALA A 143 10.24 -0.75 1.80
C ALA A 143 9.57 0.40 1.04
N LEU A 144 8.30 0.69 1.33
CA LEU A 144 7.55 1.79 0.69
C LEU A 144 8.10 3.17 1.08
N VAL A 145 8.47 3.38 2.34
CA VAL A 145 9.08 4.63 2.81
C VAL A 145 10.39 4.89 2.09
N GLU A 146 11.24 3.87 1.96
CA GLU A 146 12.50 3.99 1.22
C GLU A 146 12.24 4.37 -0.26
N ALA A 147 11.31 3.67 -0.92
CA ALA A 147 10.94 3.96 -2.30
C ALA A 147 10.37 5.39 -2.47
N VAL A 148 9.51 5.86 -1.56
CA VAL A 148 8.96 7.22 -1.60
C VAL A 148 10.05 8.27 -1.41
N ARG A 149 11.01 8.05 -0.50
CA ARG A 149 12.14 8.98 -0.30
C ARG A 149 13.00 9.14 -1.54
N GLN A 150 13.04 8.13 -2.42
CA GLN A 150 13.80 8.16 -3.66
C GLN A 150 13.01 8.74 -4.85
N THR A 151 11.67 8.68 -4.82
CA THR A 151 10.82 8.96 -6.00
C THR A 151 9.95 10.22 -5.86
N ALA A 152 9.55 10.60 -4.65
CA ALA A 152 8.69 11.76 -4.44
C ALA A 152 9.44 13.08 -4.65
N ALA A 153 8.78 14.05 -5.31
CA ALA A 153 9.30 15.40 -5.46
C ALA A 153 9.27 16.19 -4.14
N ALA A 154 8.35 15.84 -3.23
CA ALA A 154 8.26 16.43 -1.90
C ALA A 154 7.67 15.46 -0.87
N VAL A 155 8.20 15.49 0.35
CA VAL A 155 7.63 14.82 1.51
C VAL A 155 7.41 15.86 2.61
N MET A 156 6.18 15.98 3.09
CA MET A 156 5.73 16.98 4.05
C MET A 156 5.28 16.27 5.34
N GLU A 157 6.23 15.97 6.22
CA GLU A 157 6.01 15.37 7.54
C GLU A 157 5.57 16.44 8.56
N GLY A 158 4.63 16.08 9.46
CA GLY A 158 4.08 17.00 10.46
C GLY A 158 3.01 17.98 9.94
N TRP A 159 2.54 17.80 8.71
CA TRP A 159 1.54 18.67 8.09
C TRP A 159 0.15 18.07 8.22
N PHE A 160 -0.82 18.90 8.64
CA PHE A 160 -2.20 18.47 8.78
C PHE A 160 -3.07 19.08 7.68
N ALA A 161 -3.70 18.23 6.87
CA ALA A 161 -4.70 18.67 5.90
C ALA A 161 -6.00 18.98 6.64
N LEU A 162 -6.46 20.23 6.55
CA LEU A 162 -7.67 20.68 7.25
C LEU A 162 -8.90 20.60 6.38
N ASP A 163 -8.77 20.97 5.11
CA ASP A 163 -9.89 21.06 4.19
C ASP A 163 -9.45 20.80 2.73
N LEU A 164 -10.42 20.45 1.91
CA LEU A 164 -10.29 20.33 0.46
C LEU A 164 -10.84 21.59 -0.19
N LEU A 165 -10.01 22.23 -1.00
CA LEU A 165 -10.40 23.37 -1.83
C LEU A 165 -10.97 22.84 -3.15
N VAL A 166 -12.27 22.98 -3.33
CA VAL A 166 -12.97 22.54 -4.54
C VAL A 166 -13.38 23.74 -5.38
N GLU A 167 -12.85 23.87 -6.59
CA GLU A 167 -13.24 24.90 -7.57
C GLU A 167 -13.80 24.26 -8.83
N ALA A 168 -15.05 24.56 -9.19
CA ALA A 168 -15.67 24.10 -10.45
C ALA A 168 -15.52 22.58 -10.74
N GLY A 169 -15.43 21.74 -9.69
CA GLY A 169 -15.24 20.29 -9.80
C GLY A 169 -13.79 19.81 -9.82
N THR A 170 -12.81 20.70 -9.72
CA THR A 170 -11.40 20.35 -9.45
C THR A 170 -11.13 20.45 -7.94
N THR A 171 -10.29 19.56 -7.42
CA THR A 171 -9.99 19.47 -5.98
C THR A 171 -8.51 19.70 -5.73
N SER A 172 -8.18 20.58 -4.78
CA SER A 172 -6.85 20.76 -4.20
C SER A 172 -6.93 20.70 -2.67
N ALA A 173 -5.81 20.64 -1.95
CA ALA A 173 -5.80 20.57 -0.48
C ALA A 173 -5.18 21.84 0.12
N ALA A 174 -5.72 22.32 1.25
CA ALA A 174 -5.15 23.42 2.02
C ALA A 174 -4.34 22.87 3.21
N PRO A 175 -2.99 22.89 3.14
CA PRO A 175 -2.14 22.33 4.20
C PRO A 175 -1.78 23.41 5.25
N MET A 176 -1.72 23.04 6.54
CA MET A 176 -1.18 23.88 7.62
C MET A 176 0.06 23.22 8.22
N CYS A 177 1.09 24.04 8.47
CA CYS A 177 2.38 23.65 9.03
C CYS A 177 2.43 23.84 10.54
#